data_AF-A0A2T2U6H4-F1
#
_entry.id   AF-A0A2T2U6H4-F1
#
_cell.length_a   1.000
_cell.length_b   1.000
_cell.length_c   1.000
_cell.angle_alpha   90.00
_cell.angle_beta   90.00
_cell.angle_gamma   90.00
#
_symmetry.space_group_name_H-M   'P 1'
#
loop_
_entity.id
_entity.type
_entity.pdbx_description
1 polymer ?
#
loop_
_entity_poly.entity_id
_entity_poly.type
_entity_poly.pdbx_seq_one_letter_code
_entity_poly.pdbx_strand_id
1 'polypeptide(L)'
;MKRLIVLLSLTLVAVLGGCDLAGDSDEPVDDAPDYGEIDDVSFTEHVQPLLQEHFAELETEPGLRLDSWQRLFEGSENGAVVIPFDAEHSVLYQLATRDSLLSAAGGQPLSGEETAFLQRWIEAGAQNDAGEMPFAEARDLVYVCNQSAGVISVIAPSANVVARHIDLSDPDYGFVGEDASGQSSAGSACWRARMRSWAPLRSSRQGCWRGTRRGICSWRATRRACRTCRPLLLPSALPI
;
A
#
# COMPACT_ATOMS: atom_id res chain seq x y z
N MET A 1 57.18 -2.70 -75.56
CA MET A 1 57.65 -4.01 -75.06
C MET A 1 56.96 -4.21 -73.70
N LYS A 2 55.98 -5.08 -73.43
CA LYS A 2 55.50 -6.38 -73.93
C LYS A 2 53.95 -6.38 -73.80
N ARG A 3 53.20 -6.69 -74.88
CA ARG A 3 52.27 -7.86 -75.05
C ARG A 3 51.21 -8.00 -73.92
N LEU A 4 49.92 -7.68 -74.11
CA LEU A 4 48.86 -8.30 -74.95
C LEU A 4 48.50 -9.75 -74.51
N ILE A 5 47.19 -10.07 -74.52
CA ILE A 5 46.45 -11.35 -74.22
C ILE A 5 45.92 -11.38 -72.77
N VAL A 6 44.64 -11.19 -72.38
CA VAL A 6 43.28 -11.49 -72.88
C VAL A 6 43.01 -12.98 -73.18
N LEU A 7 42.35 -13.68 -72.24
CA LEU A 7 41.21 -14.61 -72.39
C LEU A 7 41.27 -15.91 -71.54
N LEU A 8 40.16 -16.12 -70.79
CA LEU A 8 39.38 -17.37 -70.64
C LEU A 8 39.92 -18.59 -69.86
N SER A 9 39.38 -18.79 -68.65
CA SER A 9 38.78 -20.05 -68.14
C SER A 9 38.36 -19.81 -66.68
N LEU A 10 37.11 -19.53 -66.33
CA LEU A 10 35.95 -20.43 -66.24
C LEU A 10 36.17 -21.61 -65.26
N THR A 11 36.13 -21.32 -63.96
CA THR A 11 35.69 -22.29 -62.95
C THR A 11 34.58 -21.67 -62.11
N LEU A 12 33.36 -21.99 -62.54
CA LEU A 12 32.12 -21.99 -61.79
C LEU A 12 32.30 -22.85 -60.52
N VAL A 13 32.21 -22.24 -59.34
CA VAL A 13 31.88 -22.96 -58.09
C VAL A 13 30.59 -22.34 -57.58
N ALA A 14 29.48 -22.94 -58.00
CA ALA A 14 28.21 -22.82 -57.32
C ALA A 14 28.24 -23.81 -56.15
N VAL A 15 28.40 -23.30 -54.92
CA VAL A 15 27.94 -24.01 -53.73
C VAL A 15 26.69 -23.28 -53.26
N LEU A 16 25.57 -23.93 -53.56
CA LEU A 16 24.28 -23.69 -52.95
C LEU A 16 24.32 -24.23 -51.52
N GLY A 17 23.72 -23.50 -50.58
CA GLY A 17 23.52 -23.90 -49.20
C GLY A 17 23.94 -22.79 -48.26
N GLY A 18 23.07 -22.07 -47.59
CA GLY A 18 21.62 -22.08 -47.54
C GLY A 18 21.21 -20.76 -46.87
N CYS A 19 20.00 -20.30 -47.16
CA CYS A 19 19.36 -19.30 -46.34
C CYS A 19 19.15 -19.90 -44.96
N ASP A 20 19.71 -19.28 -43.92
CA ASP A 20 18.99 -19.09 -42.67
C ASP A 20 19.45 -17.75 -42.09
N LEU A 21 18.68 -16.71 -42.46
CA LEU A 21 18.47 -15.55 -41.62
C LEU A 21 17.60 -16.02 -40.44
N ALA A 22 18.22 -16.67 -39.47
CA ALA A 22 17.81 -16.57 -38.08
C ALA A 22 18.98 -15.80 -37.44
N GLY A 23 18.84 -14.55 -37.02
CA GLY A 23 17.73 -14.17 -36.17
C GLY A 23 17.75 -15.01 -34.89
N ASP A 24 18.90 -15.50 -34.47
CA ASP A 24 19.16 -15.78 -33.07
C ASP A 24 19.26 -14.39 -32.42
N SER A 25 18.09 -13.82 -32.14
CA SER A 25 17.97 -13.06 -30.92
C SER A 25 18.40 -14.01 -29.82
N ASP A 26 19.68 -13.96 -29.45
CA ASP A 26 20.14 -14.20 -28.09
C ASP A 26 19.32 -13.23 -27.21
N GLU A 27 18.04 -13.55 -27.02
CA GLU A 27 17.32 -13.09 -25.85
C GLU A 27 18.10 -13.70 -24.70
N PRO A 28 18.58 -12.89 -23.74
CA PRO A 28 19.27 -13.43 -22.58
C PRO A 28 18.35 -14.51 -22.00
N VAL A 29 18.86 -15.73 -21.87
CA VAL A 29 18.17 -16.80 -21.16
C VAL A 29 18.03 -16.27 -19.74
N ASP A 30 16.84 -15.76 -19.47
CA ASP A 30 16.46 -15.17 -18.21
C ASP A 30 16.32 -16.33 -17.22
N ASP A 31 17.41 -16.66 -16.52
CA ASP A 31 17.40 -17.59 -15.40
C ASP A 31 16.59 -17.02 -14.20
N ALA A 32 15.93 -15.87 -14.37
CA ALA A 32 15.02 -15.30 -13.37
C ALA A 32 13.85 -16.26 -13.11
N PRO A 33 13.46 -16.43 -11.83
CA PRO A 33 12.31 -17.26 -11.50
C PRO A 33 11.04 -16.66 -12.10
N ASP A 34 10.14 -17.52 -12.59
CA ASP A 34 8.82 -17.11 -13.04
C ASP A 34 7.98 -16.70 -11.82
N TYR A 35 7.99 -15.40 -11.51
CA TYR A 35 7.25 -14.82 -10.40
C TYR A 35 5.72 -14.97 -10.53
N GLY A 36 5.20 -15.36 -11.69
CA GLY A 36 3.78 -15.67 -11.90
C GLY A 36 3.35 -17.00 -11.30
N GLU A 37 4.25 -17.98 -11.22
CA GLU A 37 3.94 -19.36 -10.82
C GLU A 37 4.38 -19.71 -9.39
N ILE A 38 4.97 -18.77 -8.64
CA ILE A 38 5.41 -19.00 -7.26
C ILE A 38 4.21 -19.01 -6.30
N ASP A 39 3.82 -20.20 -5.84
CA ASP A 39 2.79 -20.40 -4.83
C ASP A 39 3.31 -20.28 -3.39
N ASP A 40 4.52 -20.80 -3.11
CA ASP A 40 5.15 -20.78 -1.78
C ASP A 40 6.24 -19.71 -1.73
N VAL A 41 5.96 -18.62 -1.02
CA VAL A 41 6.80 -17.43 -1.03
C VAL A 41 7.87 -17.51 0.06
N SER A 42 9.09 -17.86 -0.33
CA SER A 42 10.31 -17.68 0.47
C SER A 42 10.87 -16.26 0.35
N PHE A 43 11.20 -15.63 1.49
CA PHE A 43 11.82 -14.31 1.51
C PHE A 43 13.26 -14.39 0.98
N THR A 44 14.06 -15.33 1.46
CA THR A 44 15.48 -15.41 1.08
C THR A 44 15.68 -15.88 -0.36
N GLU A 45 14.81 -16.76 -0.86
CA GLU A 45 14.95 -17.30 -2.22
C GLU A 45 14.35 -16.39 -3.30
N HIS A 46 13.24 -15.70 -3.00
CA HIS A 46 12.50 -14.96 -4.03
C HIS A 46 12.49 -13.44 -3.79
N VAL A 47 12.17 -12.99 -2.58
CA VAL A 47 12.00 -11.55 -2.31
C VAL A 47 13.34 -10.84 -2.20
N GLN A 48 14.28 -11.42 -1.47
CA GLN A 48 15.61 -10.85 -1.23
C GLN A 48 16.39 -10.57 -2.52
N PRO A 49 16.53 -11.50 -3.49
CA PRO A 49 17.22 -11.19 -4.74
C PRO A 49 16.52 -10.08 -5.53
N LEU A 50 15.19 -10.07 -5.58
CA LEU A 50 14.41 -8.99 -6.23
C LEU A 50 14.71 -7.63 -5.58
N LEU A 51 14.80 -7.56 -4.26
CA LEU A 51 15.19 -6.32 -3.57
C LEU A 51 16.62 -5.88 -3.91
N GLN A 52 17.56 -6.83 -3.98
CA GLN A 52 18.96 -6.55 -4.28
C GLN A 52 19.17 -6.14 -5.73
N GLU A 53 18.39 -6.68 -6.66
CA GLU A 53 18.48 -6.33 -8.07
C GLU A 53 17.89 -4.96 -8.38
N HIS A 54 16.71 -4.66 -7.85
CA HIS A 54 15.97 -3.46 -8.24
C HIS A 54 16.10 -2.28 -7.27
N PHE A 55 16.44 -2.54 -6.00
CA PHE A 55 16.38 -1.54 -4.94
C PHE A 55 17.72 -1.34 -4.20
N ALA A 56 18.80 -2.04 -4.54
CA ALA A 56 20.08 -1.91 -3.83
C ALA A 56 20.62 -0.48 -3.80
N GLU A 57 20.45 0.30 -4.88
CA GLU A 57 20.91 1.69 -4.94
C GLU A 57 20.18 2.62 -3.94
N LEU A 58 19.00 2.21 -3.47
CA LEU A 58 18.25 2.94 -2.44
C LEU A 58 18.84 2.77 -1.03
N GLU A 59 19.73 1.80 -0.79
CA GLU A 59 20.43 1.68 0.51
C GLU A 59 21.38 2.87 0.80
N THR A 60 21.54 3.78 -0.17
CA THR A 60 22.16 5.10 0.05
C THR A 60 21.34 6.00 0.99
N GLU A 61 20.03 5.74 1.12
CA GLU A 61 19.16 6.43 2.06
C GLU A 61 19.55 6.09 3.51
N PRO A 62 19.67 7.10 4.39
CA PRO A 62 20.14 6.87 5.74
C PRO A 62 19.15 5.99 6.53
N GLY A 63 19.70 4.99 7.19
CA GLY A 63 18.94 4.02 7.98
C GLY A 63 18.26 2.91 7.19
N LEU A 64 18.16 3.01 5.85
CA LEU A 64 17.55 1.97 5.03
C LEU A 64 18.51 0.79 4.83
N ARG A 65 18.04 -0.42 5.11
CA ARG A 65 18.81 -1.67 4.99
C ARG A 65 17.93 -2.79 4.43
N LEU A 66 18.32 -3.35 3.30
CA LEU A 66 17.60 -4.38 2.54
C LEU A 66 18.32 -5.75 2.60
N ASP A 67 19.38 -5.86 3.41
CA ASP A 67 20.20 -7.07 3.53
C ASP A 67 19.51 -8.23 4.25
N SER A 68 18.49 -7.96 5.06
CA SER A 68 17.79 -9.01 5.81
C SER A 68 16.36 -8.59 6.14
N TRP A 69 15.50 -9.60 6.33
CA TRP A 69 14.09 -9.39 6.65
C TRP A 69 13.90 -8.51 7.88
N GLN A 70 14.66 -8.75 8.95
CA GLN A 70 14.55 -7.94 10.17
C GLN A 70 14.90 -6.46 9.91
N ARG A 71 15.95 -6.21 9.13
CA ARG A 71 16.42 -4.85 8.80
C ARG A 71 15.45 -4.09 7.90
N LEU A 72 14.79 -4.79 6.98
CA LEU A 72 13.76 -4.22 6.12
C LEU A 72 12.63 -3.58 6.95
N PHE A 73 12.23 -4.23 8.05
CA PHE A 73 11.16 -3.75 8.94
C PHE A 73 11.65 -2.81 10.06
N GLU A 74 12.96 -2.63 10.25
CA GLU A 74 13.49 -1.48 11.01
C GLU A 74 13.16 -0.15 10.29
N GLY A 75 12.96 -0.20 8.97
CA GLY A 75 12.60 0.94 8.14
C GLY A 75 13.80 1.80 7.74
N SER A 76 13.54 3.03 7.33
CA SER A 76 14.56 4.05 7.09
C SER A 76 14.38 5.22 8.07
N GLU A 77 15.23 6.25 8.00
CA GLU A 77 15.00 7.49 8.76
C GLU A 77 13.66 8.16 8.40
N ASN A 78 13.09 7.85 7.23
CA ASN A 78 11.79 8.35 6.78
C ASN A 78 10.60 7.50 7.24
N GLY A 79 10.85 6.36 7.92
CA GLY A 79 9.81 5.48 8.49
C GLY A 79 9.72 4.13 7.80
N ALA A 80 8.51 3.54 7.80
CA ALA A 80 8.26 2.21 7.27
C ALA A 80 8.43 2.17 5.75
N VAL A 81 9.20 1.19 5.27
CA VAL A 81 9.42 0.94 3.83
C VAL A 81 8.36 -0.02 3.29
N VAL A 82 8.06 -1.05 4.09
CA VAL A 82 7.02 -2.05 3.86
C VAL A 82 6.05 -2.00 5.03
N ILE A 83 4.75 -1.90 4.71
CA ILE A 83 3.65 -1.97 5.66
C ILE A 83 2.92 -3.30 5.38
N PRO A 84 3.00 -4.28 6.29
CA PRO A 84 2.33 -5.57 6.13
C PRO A 84 0.82 -5.41 5.94
N PHE A 85 0.23 -6.21 5.05
CA PHE A 85 -1.19 -6.18 4.66
C PHE A 85 -1.64 -4.91 3.92
N ASP A 86 -0.72 -4.01 3.58
CA ASP A 86 -1.05 -2.76 2.91
C ASP A 86 0.03 -2.40 1.87
N ALA A 87 -0.05 -3.06 0.71
CA ALA A 87 0.84 -2.78 -0.40
C ALA A 87 0.67 -1.34 -0.90
N GLU A 88 -0.57 -0.83 -0.97
CA GLU A 88 -0.87 0.49 -1.51
C GLU A 88 -0.17 1.63 -0.76
N HIS A 89 -0.04 1.51 0.57
CA HIS A 89 0.66 2.49 1.41
C HIS A 89 2.13 2.15 1.68
N SER A 90 2.63 1.02 1.18
CA SER A 90 4.05 0.65 1.27
C SER A 90 4.88 1.43 0.26
N VAL A 91 5.88 2.18 0.73
CA VAL A 91 6.77 2.99 -0.12
C VAL A 91 7.47 2.12 -1.17
N LEU A 92 7.89 0.92 -0.77
CA LEU A 92 8.54 -0.03 -1.68
C LEU A 92 7.67 -0.34 -2.91
N TYR A 93 6.39 -0.64 -2.70
CA TYR A 93 5.45 -0.96 -3.78
C TYR A 93 5.08 0.28 -4.60
N GLN A 94 4.96 1.45 -3.97
CA GLN A 94 4.73 2.72 -4.68
C GLN A 94 5.90 3.10 -5.61
N LEU A 95 7.13 2.72 -5.25
CA LEU A 95 8.30 2.88 -6.11
C LEU A 95 8.29 1.82 -7.23
N ALA A 96 8.00 0.56 -6.89
CA ALA A 96 7.90 -0.53 -7.87
C ALA A 96 6.91 -0.22 -9.00
N THR A 97 5.76 0.39 -8.68
CA THR A 97 4.71 0.75 -9.66
C THR A 97 5.03 1.99 -10.49
N ARG A 98 6.13 2.69 -10.21
CA ARG A 98 6.48 3.98 -10.84
C ARG A 98 7.92 3.94 -11.32
N ASP A 99 8.15 3.31 -12.47
CA ASP A 99 9.47 3.15 -13.11
C ASP A 99 10.30 4.43 -13.12
N SER A 100 9.67 5.56 -13.47
CA SER A 100 10.37 6.86 -13.53
C SER A 100 10.90 7.34 -12.17
N LEU A 101 10.20 7.04 -11.07
CA LEU A 101 10.67 7.38 -9.73
C LEU A 101 11.74 6.39 -9.26
N LEU A 102 11.54 5.11 -9.52
CA LEU A 102 12.51 4.07 -9.14
C LEU A 102 13.85 4.30 -9.85
N SER A 103 13.85 4.54 -11.17
CA SER A 103 15.05 4.87 -11.92
C SER A 103 15.69 6.19 -11.52
N ALA A 104 14.90 7.20 -11.13
CA ALA A 104 15.45 8.45 -10.62
C ALA A 104 16.18 8.26 -9.28
N ALA A 105 15.77 7.27 -8.49
CA ALA A 105 16.41 6.90 -7.24
C ALA A 105 17.55 5.87 -7.43
N GLY A 106 17.89 5.53 -8.67
CA GLY A 106 18.98 4.60 -9.02
C GLY A 106 18.55 3.15 -9.20
N GLY A 107 17.29 2.81 -8.94
CA GLY A 107 16.78 1.45 -9.07
C GLY A 107 16.40 1.06 -10.51
N GLN A 108 16.21 -0.23 -10.71
CA GLN A 108 15.87 -0.84 -11.99
C GLN A 108 14.36 -1.06 -12.04
N PRO A 109 13.65 -0.66 -13.11
CA PRO A 109 12.23 -0.96 -13.26
C PRO A 109 11.95 -2.45 -13.12
N LEU A 110 10.82 -2.79 -12.49
CA LEU A 110 10.37 -4.17 -12.35
C LEU A 110 9.45 -4.52 -13.52
N SER A 111 9.40 -5.80 -13.88
CA SER A 111 8.36 -6.34 -14.73
C SER A 111 6.99 -6.31 -14.02
N GLY A 112 5.93 -6.49 -14.81
CA GLY A 112 4.57 -6.57 -14.26
C GLY A 112 4.36 -7.76 -13.33
N GLU A 113 5.05 -8.88 -13.60
CA GLU A 113 4.95 -10.11 -12.81
C GLU A 113 5.69 -9.98 -11.48
N GLU A 114 6.89 -9.39 -11.48
CA GLU A 114 7.65 -9.06 -10.27
C GLU A 114 6.90 -8.09 -9.37
N THR A 115 6.30 -7.05 -9.98
CA THR A 115 5.50 -6.06 -9.25
C THR A 115 4.27 -6.71 -8.62
N ALA A 116 3.57 -7.59 -9.35
CA ALA A 116 2.44 -8.33 -8.84
C ALA A 116 2.84 -9.32 -7.74
N PHE A 117 3.99 -9.99 -7.88
CA PHE A 117 4.53 -10.87 -6.86
C PHE A 117 4.86 -10.11 -5.56
N LEU A 118 5.51 -8.95 -5.68
CA LEU A 118 5.81 -8.08 -4.55
C LEU A 118 4.52 -7.63 -3.84
N GLN A 119 3.51 -7.24 -4.61
CA GLN A 119 2.19 -6.91 -4.07
C GLN A 119 1.60 -8.06 -3.25
N ARG A 120 1.54 -9.27 -3.83
CA ARG A 120 0.97 -10.46 -3.18
C ARG A 120 1.70 -10.80 -1.88
N TRP A 121 3.04 -10.73 -1.87
CA TRP A 121 3.83 -10.98 -0.66
C TRP A 121 3.53 -9.96 0.45
N ILE A 122 3.43 -8.67 0.12
CA ILE A 122 3.09 -7.63 1.12
C ILE A 122 1.67 -7.82 1.66
N GLU A 123 0.71 -8.10 0.78
CA GLU A 123 -0.69 -8.35 1.13
C GLU A 123 -0.86 -9.61 2.01
N ALA A 124 0.00 -10.62 1.82
CA ALA A 124 0.05 -11.82 2.67
C ALA A 124 0.67 -11.57 4.07
N GLY A 125 1.07 -10.34 4.38
CA GLY A 125 1.66 -9.97 5.67
C GLY A 125 3.19 -10.00 5.68
N ALA A 126 3.83 -10.07 4.51
CA ALA A 126 5.27 -9.92 4.33
C ALA A 126 6.12 -10.86 5.21
N GLN A 127 5.73 -12.14 5.21
CA GLN A 127 6.31 -13.18 6.07
C GLN A 127 7.75 -13.50 5.67
N ASN A 128 8.54 -13.99 6.64
CA ASN A 128 9.84 -14.61 6.39
C ASN A 128 9.69 -16.11 6.09
N ASP A 129 10.82 -16.77 5.82
CA ASP A 129 10.89 -18.22 5.52
C ASP A 129 10.35 -19.12 6.65
N ALA A 130 10.27 -18.60 7.89
CA ALA A 130 9.73 -19.32 9.04
C ALA A 130 8.22 -19.07 9.24
N GLY A 131 7.58 -18.30 8.35
CA GLY A 131 6.17 -17.89 8.47
C GLY A 131 5.94 -16.84 9.55
N GLU A 132 7.00 -16.18 10.04
CA GLU A 132 6.89 -15.11 11.02
C GLU A 132 6.49 -13.82 10.32
N MET A 133 5.50 -13.13 10.90
CA MET A 133 5.10 -11.80 10.47
C MET A 133 5.81 -10.73 11.29
N PRO A 134 6.18 -9.59 10.67
CA PRO A 134 6.80 -8.51 11.40
C PRO A 134 5.81 -7.93 12.42
N PHE A 135 6.32 -7.55 13.59
CA PHE A 135 5.53 -6.99 14.70
C PHE A 135 4.41 -7.88 15.28
N ALA A 136 4.32 -9.16 14.91
CA ALA A 136 3.29 -10.07 15.45
C ALA A 136 3.32 -10.15 16.98
N GLU A 137 4.52 -10.11 17.56
CA GLU A 137 4.74 -10.18 19.02
C GLU A 137 4.89 -8.80 19.68
N ALA A 138 4.72 -7.71 18.91
CA ALA A 138 4.87 -6.35 19.45
C ALA A 138 3.73 -6.03 20.43
N ARG A 139 4.10 -5.53 21.62
CA ARG A 139 3.15 -5.24 22.70
C ARG A 139 2.97 -3.76 23.00
N ASP A 140 3.90 -2.90 22.58
CA ASP A 140 3.88 -1.46 22.87
C ASP A 140 3.27 -0.61 21.74
N LEU A 141 2.25 -1.14 21.06
CA LEU A 141 1.69 -0.49 19.88
C LEU A 141 0.88 0.76 20.22
N VAL A 142 1.03 1.79 19.39
CA VAL A 142 0.24 3.03 19.42
C VAL A 142 -0.77 3.03 18.28
N TYR A 143 -2.04 3.25 18.61
CA TYR A 143 -3.13 3.30 17.63
C TYR A 143 -3.53 4.73 17.36
N VAL A 144 -3.42 5.15 16.09
CA VAL A 144 -3.73 6.52 15.65
C VAL A 144 -4.89 6.48 14.68
N CYS A 145 -6.01 7.09 15.06
CA CYS A 145 -7.14 7.29 14.15
C CYS A 145 -6.83 8.48 13.24
N ASN A 146 -6.82 8.25 11.93
CA ASN A 146 -6.57 9.31 10.98
C ASN A 146 -7.86 10.09 10.67
N GLN A 147 -7.82 11.42 10.71
CA GLN A 147 -9.02 12.24 10.53
C GLN A 147 -9.53 12.11 9.10
N SER A 148 -10.84 11.88 8.95
CA SER A 148 -11.52 11.71 7.65
C SER A 148 -11.08 10.50 6.81
N ALA A 149 -10.29 9.59 7.38
CA ALA A 149 -9.98 8.30 6.79
C ALA A 149 -10.65 7.17 7.60
N GLY A 150 -11.09 6.12 6.91
CA GLY A 150 -11.60 4.90 7.53
C GLY A 150 -10.49 3.97 8.04
N VAL A 151 -9.28 4.48 8.32
CA VAL A 151 -8.12 3.67 8.67
C VAL A 151 -7.57 4.06 10.05
N ILE A 152 -7.17 3.04 10.81
CA ILE A 152 -6.34 3.19 12.01
C ILE A 152 -4.92 2.81 11.66
N SER A 153 -3.98 3.71 11.90
CA SER A 153 -2.55 3.41 11.80
C SER A 153 -2.04 2.86 13.12
N VAL A 154 -1.48 1.66 13.09
CA VAL A 154 -0.83 0.99 14.21
C VAL A 154 0.67 1.24 14.09
N ILE A 155 1.24 1.91 15.08
CA ILE A 155 2.63 2.35 15.10
C ILE A 155 3.39 1.54 16.14
N ALA A 156 4.56 1.01 15.77
CA ALA A 156 5.51 0.40 16.70
C ALA A 156 6.53 1.46 17.15
N PRO A 157 6.44 2.00 18.39
CA PRO A 157 7.32 3.06 18.86
C PRO A 157 8.78 2.64 18.97
N SER A 158 9.06 1.36 19.19
CA SER A 158 10.42 0.83 19.29
C SER A 158 11.25 1.03 18.03
N ALA A 159 10.62 0.95 16.86
CA ALA A 159 11.24 1.18 15.56
C ALA A 159 10.79 2.52 14.92
N ASN A 160 9.84 3.22 15.54
CA ASN A 160 9.24 4.45 14.99
C ASN A 160 8.66 4.27 13.58
N VAL A 161 8.03 3.12 13.34
CA VAL A 161 7.46 2.73 12.04
C VAL A 161 5.97 2.40 12.17
N VAL A 162 5.24 2.55 11.07
CA VAL A 162 3.87 2.03 10.96
C VAL A 162 3.94 0.52 10.79
N ALA A 163 3.45 -0.22 11.78
CA ALA A 163 3.44 -1.68 11.80
C ALA A 163 2.27 -2.27 11.01
N ARG A 164 1.13 -1.56 10.95
CA ARG A 164 -0.08 -2.02 10.25
C ARG A 164 -1.07 -0.88 10.00
N HIS A 165 -1.84 -0.99 8.93
CA HIS A 165 -3.10 -0.27 8.77
C HIS A 165 -4.29 -1.20 9.00
N ILE A 166 -5.29 -0.71 9.72
CA ILE A 166 -6.56 -1.40 9.92
C ILE A 166 -7.63 -0.58 9.22
N ASP A 167 -8.17 -1.11 8.11
CA ASP A 167 -9.32 -0.52 7.45
C ASP A 167 -10.59 -0.87 8.24
N LEU A 168 -11.31 0.15 8.68
CA LEU A 168 -12.57 0.05 9.40
C LEU A 168 -13.78 -0.13 8.47
N SER A 169 -13.56 0.02 7.15
CA SER A 169 -14.56 -0.26 6.12
C SER A 169 -14.72 -1.76 5.87
N ASP A 170 -13.73 -2.56 6.28
CA ASP A 170 -13.80 -4.02 6.22
C ASP A 170 -14.99 -4.51 7.08
N PRO A 171 -15.86 -5.37 6.50
CA PRO A 171 -17.07 -5.86 7.16
C PRO A 171 -16.79 -6.55 8.50
N ASP A 172 -15.61 -7.11 8.70
CA ASP A 172 -15.22 -7.79 9.94
C ASP A 172 -15.15 -6.83 11.14
N TYR A 173 -14.95 -5.53 10.90
CA TYR A 173 -14.87 -4.49 11.94
C TYR A 173 -16.17 -3.68 12.13
N GLY A 174 -17.21 -3.97 11.36
CA GLY A 174 -18.60 -3.62 11.72
C GLY A 174 -19.09 -2.19 11.39
N PHE A 175 -18.44 -1.46 10.48
CA PHE A 175 -18.92 -0.14 10.01
C PHE A 175 -19.28 -0.12 8.52
N VAL A 176 -20.00 -1.15 8.04
CA VAL A 176 -20.55 -1.14 6.68
C VAL A 176 -21.66 -0.10 6.59
N GLY A 177 -21.33 1.08 6.05
CA GLY A 177 -22.31 2.02 5.56
C GLY A 177 -22.80 1.53 4.20
N GLU A 178 -23.79 0.64 4.18
CA GLU A 178 -24.57 0.40 2.95
C GLU A 178 -25.28 1.70 2.59
N ASP A 179 -24.75 2.43 1.60
CA ASP A 179 -25.61 3.31 0.83
C ASP A 179 -26.50 2.45 -0.08
N ALA A 180 -27.75 2.86 -0.28
CA ALA A 180 -28.76 2.12 -1.05
C ALA A 180 -28.40 1.95 -2.55
N SER A 181 -27.19 2.35 -2.96
CA SER A 181 -26.62 2.24 -4.30
C SER A 181 -25.57 1.12 -4.43
N GLY A 182 -25.19 0.45 -3.34
CA GLY A 182 -24.19 -0.63 -3.38
C GLY A 182 -22.81 -0.15 -3.80
N GLN A 183 -22.47 1.11 -3.51
CA GLN A 183 -21.16 1.69 -3.78
C GLN A 183 -20.49 2.02 -2.45
N SER A 184 -19.29 1.49 -2.23
CA SER A 184 -18.50 1.73 -1.02
C SER A 184 -18.05 3.19 -0.96
N SER A 185 -18.91 4.09 -0.48
CA SER A 185 -18.56 5.48 -0.29
C SER A 185 -17.88 5.68 1.07
N ALA A 186 -16.55 5.70 1.02
CA ALA A 186 -15.64 5.96 2.14
C ALA A 186 -16.15 7.07 3.09
N GLY A 187 -16.43 6.68 4.34
CA GLY A 187 -16.23 7.37 5.63
C GLY A 187 -16.69 8.83 5.85
N SER A 188 -17.10 9.57 4.83
CA SER A 188 -17.25 11.04 4.87
C SER A 188 -18.71 11.50 4.76
N ALA A 189 -19.64 10.59 4.48
CA ALA A 189 -21.07 10.89 4.40
C ALA A 189 -21.71 11.02 5.79
N CYS A 190 -21.33 10.17 6.76
CA CYS A 190 -21.92 10.18 8.10
C CYS A 190 -21.55 11.42 8.92
N TRP A 191 -20.30 11.92 8.78
CA TRP A 191 -19.89 13.20 9.35
C TRP A 191 -20.67 14.40 8.76
N ARG A 192 -20.98 14.37 7.46
CA ARG A 192 -21.77 15.43 6.81
C ARG A 192 -23.25 15.41 7.19
N ALA A 193 -23.84 14.25 7.46
CA ALA A 193 -25.24 14.15 7.88
C ALA A 193 -25.45 14.66 9.32
N ARG A 194 -24.51 14.36 10.24
CA ARG A 194 -24.65 14.80 11.63
C ARG A 194 -24.37 16.29 11.84
N MET A 195 -23.47 16.91 11.05
CA MET A 195 -23.24 18.36 11.10
C MET A 195 -24.38 19.21 10.50
N ARG A 196 -25.21 18.67 9.59
CA ARG A 196 -26.36 19.42 9.04
C ARG A 196 -27.52 19.59 10.04
N SER A 197 -27.54 18.81 11.12
CA SER A 197 -28.45 19.03 12.26
C SER A 197 -28.00 20.16 13.20
N TRP A 198 -26.80 20.72 12.98
CA TRP A 198 -26.30 21.94 13.59
C TRP A 198 -26.46 23.15 12.64
N ALA A 199 -27.59 23.22 11.95
CA ALA A 199 -28.05 24.51 11.46
C ALA A 199 -28.45 25.37 12.67
N PRO A 200 -28.03 26.64 12.76
CA PRO A 200 -28.45 27.51 13.85
C PRO A 200 -29.97 27.65 13.76
N LEU A 201 -30.67 27.17 14.79
CA LEU A 201 -32.06 27.53 15.03
C LEU A 201 -32.13 29.06 14.98
N ARG A 202 -32.72 29.60 13.90
CA ARG A 202 -33.20 30.98 13.88
C ARG A 202 -34.24 31.11 14.98
N SER A 203 -33.81 31.44 16.19
CA SER A 203 -34.74 31.86 17.23
C SER A 203 -35.13 33.30 16.92
N SER A 204 -36.26 33.47 16.25
CA SER A 204 -37.05 34.69 16.36
C SER A 204 -37.54 34.81 17.81
N ARG A 205 -36.71 35.37 18.68
CA ARG A 205 -37.07 36.08 19.93
C ARG A 205 -35.80 36.58 20.59
N GLN A 206 -35.82 37.88 20.85
CA GLN A 206 -34.74 38.71 21.37
C GLN A 206 -34.20 38.17 22.70
N GLY A 207 -32.88 38.06 22.80
CA GLY A 207 -32.15 37.80 24.05
C GLY A 207 -30.71 38.27 23.88
N CYS A 208 -30.36 39.39 24.51
CA CYS A 208 -29.03 40.00 24.43
C CYS A 208 -27.95 39.07 25.00
N TRP A 209 -26.90 38.80 24.21
CA TRP A 209 -25.64 38.31 24.72
C TRP A 209 -24.92 39.42 25.50
N ARG A 210 -24.84 39.30 26.83
CA ARG A 210 -23.83 40.02 27.62
C ARG A 210 -22.64 39.09 27.83
N GLY A 211 -21.53 39.39 27.17
CA GLY A 211 -20.25 38.77 27.45
C GLY A 211 -19.68 39.29 28.77
N THR A 212 -19.20 38.39 29.63
CA THR A 212 -18.29 38.72 30.72
C THR A 212 -16.97 37.98 30.53
N ARG A 213 -15.87 38.73 30.68
CA ARG A 213 -14.48 38.29 30.53
C ARG A 213 -14.11 37.31 31.64
N ARG A 214 -14.21 36.01 31.37
CA ARG A 214 -13.43 34.88 31.95
C ARG A 214 -14.08 33.60 31.42
N GLY A 215 -13.47 33.00 30.40
CA GLY A 215 -14.04 31.93 29.58
C GLY A 215 -14.17 30.60 30.30
N ILE A 216 -15.33 30.34 30.90
CA ILE A 216 -15.80 28.99 31.28
C ILE A 216 -17.30 28.90 30.99
N CYS A 217 -17.69 28.12 29.98
CA CYS A 217 -19.10 27.81 29.72
C CYS A 217 -19.50 26.57 30.53
N SER A 218 -20.18 26.74 31.67
CA SER A 218 -20.86 25.64 32.36
C SER A 218 -22.30 25.52 31.85
N TRP A 219 -22.69 24.33 31.40
CA TRP A 219 -24.07 24.04 30.98
C TRP A 219 -24.96 23.87 32.23
N ARG A 220 -26.00 24.69 32.37
CA ARG A 220 -27.04 24.50 33.40
C ARG A 220 -28.35 24.14 32.70
N ALA A 221 -28.69 22.86 32.73
CA ALA A 221 -29.90 22.33 32.09
C ALA A 221 -31.17 22.82 32.83
N THR A 222 -31.99 23.66 32.18
CA THR A 222 -33.35 23.98 32.66
C THR A 222 -34.35 22.95 32.12
N ARG A 223 -35.00 22.24 33.05
CA ARG A 223 -35.90 21.07 32.85
C ARG A 223 -37.24 21.38 32.14
N ARG A 224 -37.29 21.89 30.91
CA ARG A 224 -38.58 22.17 30.24
C ARG A 224 -38.73 21.77 28.77
N ALA A 225 -37.94 20.82 28.26
CA ALA A 225 -38.11 20.32 26.89
C ALA A 225 -38.12 18.78 26.81
N CYS A 226 -38.92 18.13 27.65
CA CYS A 226 -39.14 16.69 27.61
C CYS A 226 -40.63 16.39 27.44
N ARG A 227 -41.18 16.60 26.23
CA ARG A 227 -42.52 16.13 25.82
C ARG A 227 -42.63 15.97 24.29
N THR A 228 -41.76 15.17 23.67
CA THR A 228 -42.02 14.60 22.31
C THR A 228 -41.00 13.51 21.95
N CYS A 229 -40.76 12.55 22.84
CA CYS A 229 -40.20 11.26 22.45
C CYS A 229 -41.20 10.17 22.85
N ARG A 230 -41.85 9.58 21.85
CA ARG A 230 -42.68 8.38 21.98
C ARG A 230 -41.73 7.21 22.27
N PRO A 231 -41.94 6.41 23.33
CA PRO A 231 -41.02 5.34 23.68
C PRO A 231 -41.18 4.18 22.69
N LEU A 232 -40.11 3.85 21.97
CA LEU A 232 -39.97 2.53 21.35
C LEU A 232 -39.56 1.57 22.46
N LEU A 233 -40.42 0.58 22.67
CA LEU A 233 -40.34 -0.45 23.71
C LEU A 233 -39.10 -1.32 23.49
N LEU A 234 -38.29 -1.45 24.54
CA LEU A 234 -37.27 -2.50 24.66
C LEU A 234 -37.98 -3.86 24.86
N PRO A 235 -37.61 -4.92 24.12
CA PRO A 235 -38.00 -6.27 24.52
C PRO A 235 -37.29 -6.62 25.83
N SER A 236 -38.09 -7.03 26.80
CA SER A 236 -37.73 -7.32 28.16
C SER A 236 -37.23 -8.76 28.28
N ALA A 237 -36.13 -8.92 29.01
CA ALA A 237 -35.80 -10.04 29.91
C ALA A 237 -35.70 -11.49 29.36
N LEU A 238 -34.54 -12.06 29.67
CA LEU A 238 -34.17 -13.46 29.84
C LEU A 238 -35.21 -14.31 30.60
N PRO A 239 -35.20 -15.65 30.41
CA PRO A 239 -35.54 -16.60 31.46
C PRO A 239 -34.29 -17.32 32.02
N ILE A 240 -34.19 -17.25 33.36
CA ILE A 240 -33.57 -18.10 34.40
C ILE A 240 -32.59 -19.19 33.97
#